data_AF-A0A958STB1-F1
#
_entry.id   AF-A0A958STB1-F1
#
_cell.length_a   1.000
_cell.length_b   1.000
_cell.length_c   1.000
_cell.angle_alpha   90.00
_cell.angle_beta   90.00
_cell.angle_gamma   90.00
#
_symmetry.space_group_name_H-M   'P 1'
#
loop_
_entity.id
_entity.type
_entity.pdbx_description
1 polymer ?
#
loop_
_entity_poly.entity_id
_entity_poly.type
_entity_poly.pdbx_seq_one_letter_code
_entity_poly.pdbx_strand_id
1 'polypeptide(L)'
;MKYHFNDIEAKWQKYWADNKTFKAENQSSKPKYYVLDMFPYPSGAGLHVGHPLGYIASDIYARYKRHKGFNVLHPMGYDSFGLPAEQYAIQTGQHPAITTEENIATYRRQLDQIGFSFDWDREVRTSDPNYYKWTQWVFIQLFNSWYNNETDKAEAISDLVKQFETEGNAEVNASCDDDTPVFSAEAWKGFSSEKQQEILLKYRLTYLAETEVNWCPALGTVLANDEIVNGVSERGGHPVVRKKMTQWSMRITAYAER
;
A
#
# COMPACT_ATOMS: atom_id res chain seq x y z
N MET A 1 49.18 6.71 -9.98
CA MET A 1 48.19 7.68 -9.43
C MET A 1 47.25 6.89 -8.52
N LYS A 2 46.99 7.34 -7.28
CA LYS A 2 46.15 6.61 -6.31
C LYS A 2 44.69 7.06 -6.48
N TYR A 3 43.74 6.13 -6.47
CA TYR A 3 42.31 6.43 -6.55
C TYR A 3 41.79 6.80 -5.15
N HIS A 4 41.33 8.04 -4.99
CA HIS A 4 40.81 8.60 -3.73
C HIS A 4 39.28 8.68 -3.78
N PHE A 5 38.60 7.54 -3.64
CA PHE A 5 37.15 7.44 -3.81
C PHE A 5 36.36 8.35 -2.85
N ASN A 6 36.77 8.45 -1.59
CA ASN A 6 36.10 9.30 -0.59
C ASN A 6 35.93 10.76 -1.08
N ASP A 7 36.98 11.34 -1.65
CA ASP A 7 36.95 12.73 -2.12
C ASP A 7 36.11 12.89 -3.39
N ILE A 8 36.15 11.87 -4.26
CA ILE A 8 35.43 11.85 -5.54
C ILE A 8 33.92 11.66 -5.31
N GLU A 9 33.55 10.70 -4.48
CA GLU A 9 32.15 10.40 -4.13
C GLU A 9 31.51 11.60 -3.43
N ALA A 10 32.15 12.14 -2.39
CA ALA A 10 31.65 13.31 -1.67
C ALA A 10 31.43 14.51 -2.59
N LYS A 11 32.38 14.77 -3.51
CA LYS A 11 32.26 15.84 -4.50
C LYS A 11 31.03 15.66 -5.40
N TRP A 12 30.87 14.48 -6.01
CA TRP A 12 29.81 14.24 -6.99
C TRP A 12 28.44 14.12 -6.35
N GLN A 13 28.32 13.46 -5.20
CA GLN A 13 27.07 13.39 -4.43
C GLN A 13 26.58 14.80 -4.05
N LYS A 14 27.48 15.66 -3.54
CA LYS A 14 27.16 17.06 -3.25
C LYS A 14 26.71 17.80 -4.51
N TYR A 15 27.46 17.66 -5.61
CA TYR A 15 27.10 18.31 -6.88
C TYR A 15 25.70 17.88 -7.35
N TRP A 16 25.38 16.59 -7.32
CA TRP A 16 24.08 16.08 -7.76
C TRP A 16 22.93 16.58 -6.88
N ALA A 17 23.14 16.63 -5.56
CA ALA A 17 22.16 17.14 -4.61
C ALA A 17 21.89 18.64 -4.81
N ASP A 18 22.95 19.45 -4.85
CA ASP A 18 22.86 20.92 -5.01
C ASP A 18 22.18 21.29 -6.34
N ASN A 19 22.47 20.56 -7.41
CA ASN A 19 21.93 20.81 -8.75
C ASN A 19 20.64 20.06 -9.04
N LYS A 20 20.07 19.31 -8.08
CA LYS A 20 18.89 18.46 -8.29
C LYS A 20 18.99 17.59 -9.56
N THR A 21 20.18 17.03 -9.83
CA THR A 21 20.55 16.42 -11.13
C THR A 21 19.60 15.30 -11.58
N PHE A 22 18.97 14.62 -10.62
CA PHE A 22 18.12 13.46 -10.89
C PHE A 22 16.62 13.76 -10.86
N LYS A 23 16.24 15.02 -10.64
CA LYS A 23 14.84 15.47 -10.58
C LYS A 23 14.13 15.26 -11.91
N ALA A 24 12.94 14.67 -11.85
CA ALA A 24 12.08 14.51 -13.02
C ALA A 24 11.10 15.68 -13.17
N GLU A 25 10.92 16.14 -14.39
CA GLU A 25 9.99 17.22 -14.72
C GLU A 25 8.58 16.65 -14.97
N ASN A 26 7.54 17.32 -14.47
CA ASN A 26 6.14 16.96 -14.80
C ASN A 26 5.80 17.27 -16.26
N GLN A 27 6.35 18.36 -16.79
CA GLN A 27 6.20 18.77 -18.18
C GLN A 27 7.58 18.77 -18.83
N SER A 28 7.85 17.77 -19.66
CA SER A 28 9.10 17.64 -20.40
C SER A 28 8.82 17.25 -21.84
N SER A 29 9.61 17.77 -22.79
CA SER A 29 9.59 17.33 -24.19
C SER A 29 10.30 16.00 -24.41
N LYS A 30 11.07 15.54 -23.43
CA LYS A 30 11.76 14.25 -23.44
C LYS A 30 10.76 13.10 -23.23
N PRO A 31 11.02 11.91 -23.80
CA PRO A 31 10.20 10.74 -23.53
C PRO A 31 10.26 10.36 -22.05
N LYS A 32 9.10 10.06 -21.44
CA LYS A 32 9.01 9.66 -20.03
C LYS A 32 9.58 8.26 -19.79
N TYR A 33 10.18 8.06 -18.62
CA TYR A 33 10.50 6.73 -18.11
C TYR A 33 10.31 6.69 -16.60
N TYR A 34 9.68 5.64 -16.08
CA TYR A 34 9.50 5.45 -14.65
C TYR A 34 10.27 4.19 -14.23
N VAL A 35 11.27 4.38 -13.38
CA VAL A 35 11.99 3.30 -12.70
C VAL A 35 11.57 3.32 -11.24
N LEU A 36 11.18 2.19 -10.68
CA LEU A 36 10.67 2.10 -9.32
C LEU A 36 11.28 0.91 -8.60
N ASP A 37 11.62 1.14 -7.33
CA ASP A 37 12.04 0.13 -6.39
C ASP A 37 10.92 -0.13 -5.38
N MET A 38 10.88 -1.34 -4.82
CA MET A 38 10.15 -1.55 -3.58
C MET A 38 10.85 -0.77 -2.47
N PHE A 39 10.26 0.35 -2.10
CA PHE A 39 10.72 1.22 -1.01
C PHE A 39 10.80 0.47 0.34
N PRO A 40 11.76 0.80 1.20
CA PRO A 40 12.08 0.00 2.38
C PRO A 40 11.14 0.26 3.56
N TYR A 41 11.02 -0.73 4.43
CA TYR A 41 10.53 -0.55 5.80
C TYR A 41 11.63 0.10 6.67
N PRO A 42 11.41 1.26 7.31
CA PRO A 42 12.36 1.91 8.20
C PRO A 42 12.33 1.27 9.60
N SER A 43 12.46 -0.06 9.67
CA SER A 43 12.28 -0.86 10.89
C SER A 43 13.57 -1.43 11.46
N GLY A 44 14.72 -1.19 10.82
CA GLY A 44 16.04 -1.61 11.29
C GLY A 44 16.93 -0.42 11.60
N ALA A 45 18.09 -0.66 12.20
CA ALA A 45 19.10 0.37 12.50
C ALA A 45 19.79 0.97 11.24
N GLY A 46 19.35 0.58 10.04
CA GLY A 46 19.90 1.00 8.76
C GLY A 46 19.63 -0.03 7.65
N LEU A 47 20.10 0.28 6.44
CA LEU A 47 20.06 -0.63 5.30
C LEU A 47 20.86 -1.91 5.59
N HIS A 48 20.24 -3.08 5.41
CA HIS A 48 20.97 -4.33 5.22
C HIS A 48 21.43 -4.50 3.76
N VAL A 49 22.40 -5.40 3.53
CA VAL A 49 23.03 -5.68 2.21
C VAL A 49 22.05 -6.10 1.10
N GLY A 50 20.84 -6.49 1.47
CA GLY A 50 19.78 -6.86 0.52
C GLY A 50 19.15 -5.64 -0.16
N HIS A 51 19.04 -4.49 0.52
CA HIS A 51 18.44 -3.30 -0.12
C HIS A 51 19.28 -2.81 -1.31
N PRO A 52 20.62 -2.59 -1.18
CA PRO A 52 21.41 -2.11 -2.30
C PRO A 52 21.42 -3.08 -3.48
N LEU A 53 21.29 -4.39 -3.25
CA LEU A 53 21.32 -5.39 -4.32
C LEU A 53 20.24 -5.11 -5.39
N GLY A 54 19.01 -4.82 -4.96
CA GLY A 54 17.93 -4.42 -5.87
C GLY A 54 18.13 -3.01 -6.43
N TYR A 55 18.47 -2.06 -5.55
CA TYR A 55 18.53 -0.63 -5.91
C TYR A 55 19.69 -0.28 -6.86
N ILE A 56 20.78 -1.06 -6.86
CA ILE A 56 21.87 -0.90 -7.83
C ILE A 56 21.40 -1.20 -9.25
N ALA A 57 20.59 -2.25 -9.45
CA ALA A 57 20.13 -2.62 -10.78
C ALA A 57 19.18 -1.56 -11.36
N SER A 58 18.25 -1.05 -10.55
CA SER A 58 17.34 0.02 -10.94
C SER A 58 18.10 1.33 -11.19
N ASP A 59 19.08 1.68 -10.35
CA ASP A 59 19.92 2.88 -10.53
C ASP A 59 20.72 2.85 -11.83
N ILE A 60 21.39 1.73 -12.13
CA ILE A 60 22.11 1.55 -13.40
C ILE A 60 21.17 1.78 -14.58
N TYR A 61 19.96 1.21 -14.51
CA TYR A 61 18.99 1.34 -15.59
C TYR A 61 18.41 2.76 -15.70
N ALA A 62 18.14 3.43 -14.57
CA ALA A 62 17.69 4.82 -14.53
C ALA A 62 18.74 5.76 -15.15
N ARG A 63 20.02 5.60 -14.79
CA ARG A 63 21.14 6.34 -15.39
C ARG A 63 21.28 6.06 -16.88
N TYR A 64 21.19 4.80 -17.28
CA TYR A 64 21.20 4.41 -18.69
C TYR A 64 20.09 5.12 -19.49
N LYS A 65 18.85 5.15 -18.97
CA LYS A 65 17.72 5.84 -19.61
C LYS A 65 17.92 7.35 -19.67
N ARG A 66 18.44 7.98 -18.61
CA ARG A 66 18.79 9.42 -18.63
C ARG A 66 19.83 9.71 -19.73
N HIS A 67 20.87 8.87 -19.87
CA HIS A 67 21.86 9.00 -20.94
C HIS A 67 21.30 8.77 -22.34
N LYS A 68 20.21 8.00 -22.48
CA LYS A 68 19.46 7.87 -23.73
C LYS A 68 18.50 9.03 -24.01
N GLY A 69 18.49 10.07 -23.17
CA GLY A 69 17.70 11.29 -23.39
C GLY A 69 16.29 11.25 -22.80
N PHE A 70 15.95 10.28 -21.95
CA PHE A 70 14.65 10.20 -21.29
C PHE A 70 14.53 11.15 -20.09
N ASN A 71 13.31 11.62 -19.81
CA ASN A 71 12.94 12.22 -18.54
C ASN A 71 12.58 11.08 -17.57
N VAL A 72 13.51 10.76 -16.67
CA VAL A 72 13.42 9.58 -15.81
C VAL A 72 12.98 9.99 -14.41
N LEU A 73 11.78 9.54 -14.01
CA LEU A 73 11.35 9.51 -12.63
C LEU A 73 11.90 8.23 -11.98
N HIS A 74 12.74 8.41 -10.97
CA HIS A 74 13.26 7.33 -10.12
C HIS A 74 13.09 7.78 -8.67
N PRO A 75 11.91 7.61 -8.06
CA PRO A 75 11.62 8.11 -6.73
C PRO A 75 12.02 7.09 -5.67
N MET A 76 12.03 7.54 -4.43
CA MET A 76 12.17 6.67 -3.26
C MET A 76 11.23 7.18 -2.17
N GLY A 77 10.91 6.33 -1.20
CA GLY A 77 10.11 6.70 -0.05
C GLY A 77 10.34 5.71 1.08
N TYR A 78 9.41 5.65 2.02
CA TYR A 78 9.47 4.74 3.15
C TYR A 78 8.10 4.14 3.44
N ASP A 79 8.06 2.81 3.57
CA ASP A 79 6.88 2.12 4.08
C ASP A 79 6.94 2.05 5.61
N SER A 80 6.43 3.11 6.21
CA SER A 80 6.64 3.52 7.61
C SER A 80 5.52 3.15 8.58
N PHE A 81 4.56 2.31 8.17
CA PHE A 81 3.51 1.76 9.05
C PHE A 81 3.70 0.25 9.29
N GLY A 82 2.86 -0.29 10.18
CA GLY A 82 2.69 -1.73 10.37
C GLY A 82 3.62 -2.35 11.41
N LEU A 83 3.51 -3.68 11.50
CA LEU A 83 4.27 -4.54 12.42
C LEU A 83 5.80 -4.31 12.44
N PRO A 84 6.49 -4.03 11.32
CA PRO A 84 7.93 -3.76 11.35
C PRO A 84 8.29 -2.62 12.31
N ALA A 85 7.63 -1.47 12.16
CA ALA A 85 7.90 -0.28 12.95
C ALA A 85 7.44 -0.44 14.40
N GLU A 86 6.28 -1.08 14.60
CA GLU A 86 5.72 -1.33 15.92
C GLU A 86 6.58 -2.29 16.76
N GLN A 87 7.05 -3.40 16.18
CA GLN A 87 7.90 -4.35 16.89
C GLN A 87 9.24 -3.73 17.29
N TYR A 88 9.83 -2.91 16.41
CA TYR A 88 11.05 -2.18 16.73
C TYR A 88 10.84 -1.18 17.89
N ALA A 89 9.71 -0.48 17.88
CA ALA A 89 9.31 0.43 18.96
C ALA A 89 9.15 -0.31 20.30
N ILE A 90 8.51 -1.49 20.30
CA ILE A 90 8.36 -2.35 21.50
C ILE A 90 9.72 -2.79 22.03
N GLN A 91 10.62 -3.26 21.15
CA GLN A 91 11.96 -3.73 21.54
C GLN A 91 12.83 -2.62 22.14
N THR A 92 12.69 -1.40 21.64
CA THR A 92 13.48 -0.23 22.08
C THR A 92 12.83 0.55 23.22
N GLY A 93 11.55 0.29 23.52
CA GLY A 93 10.78 1.02 24.52
C GLY A 93 10.46 2.47 24.13
N GLN A 94 10.54 2.80 22.84
CA GLN A 94 10.33 4.15 22.31
C GLN A 94 9.04 4.24 21.49
N HIS A 95 8.49 5.44 21.35
CA HIS A 95 7.29 5.64 20.53
C HIS A 95 7.59 5.38 19.04
N PRO A 96 6.73 4.64 18.29
CA PRO A 96 7.00 4.26 16.90
C PRO A 96 7.31 5.44 15.97
N ALA A 97 6.67 6.59 16.18
CA ALA A 97 6.94 7.79 15.38
C ALA A 97 8.38 8.30 15.53
N ILE A 98 8.97 8.19 16.72
CA ILE A 98 10.33 8.67 17.01
C ILE A 98 11.33 7.74 16.32
N THR A 99 11.22 6.44 16.58
CA THR A 99 12.13 5.43 16.00
C THR A 99 12.05 5.41 14.47
N THR A 100 10.85 5.57 13.91
CA THR A 100 10.64 5.65 12.46
C THR A 100 11.35 6.85 11.86
N GLU A 101 11.25 8.04 12.47
CA GLU A 101 11.93 9.24 11.97
C GLU A 101 13.46 9.09 12.01
N GLU A 102 14.00 8.57 13.11
CA GLU A 102 15.44 8.31 13.26
C GLU A 102 15.96 7.28 12.25
N ASN A 103 15.19 6.22 12.02
CA ASN A 103 15.52 5.19 11.03
C ASN A 103 15.46 5.76 9.60
N ILE A 104 14.43 6.55 9.27
CA ILE A 104 14.33 7.23 7.97
C ILE A 104 15.56 8.10 7.72
N ALA A 105 15.96 8.93 8.70
CA ALA A 105 17.15 9.77 8.57
C ALA A 105 18.43 8.94 8.35
N THR A 106 18.54 7.79 9.01
CA THR A 106 19.68 6.88 8.84
C THR A 106 19.69 6.24 7.46
N TYR A 107 18.55 5.71 7.00
CA TYR A 107 18.40 5.12 5.67
C TYR A 107 18.70 6.15 4.59
N ARG A 108 18.15 7.35 4.75
CA ARG A 108 18.38 8.48 3.85
C ARG A 108 19.86 8.76 3.66
N ARG A 109 20.59 8.92 4.78
CA ARG A 109 22.03 9.13 4.78
C ARG A 109 22.78 8.00 4.08
N GLN A 110 22.42 6.74 4.34
CA GLN A 110 23.08 5.59 3.71
C GLN A 110 22.80 5.49 2.22
N LEU A 111 21.57 5.75 1.77
CA LEU A 111 21.21 5.77 0.34
C LEU A 111 21.96 6.89 -0.40
N ASP A 112 22.09 8.07 0.22
CA ASP A 112 22.88 9.18 -0.33
C ASP A 112 24.38 8.82 -0.42
N GLN A 113 24.94 8.14 0.59
CA GLN A 113 26.33 7.69 0.58
C GLN A 113 26.64 6.66 -0.51
N ILE A 114 25.68 5.82 -0.87
CA ILE A 114 25.82 4.90 -2.02
C ILE A 114 25.77 5.66 -3.35
N GLY A 115 25.12 6.83 -3.36
CA GLY A 115 25.04 7.70 -4.54
C GLY A 115 23.98 7.29 -5.55
N PHE A 116 22.86 6.71 -5.10
CA PHE A 116 21.73 6.39 -5.96
C PHE A 116 21.09 7.64 -6.57
N SER A 117 20.58 7.51 -7.79
CA SER A 117 20.05 8.58 -8.62
C SER A 117 18.55 8.84 -8.39
N PHE A 118 18.16 8.91 -7.12
CA PHE A 118 16.77 9.15 -6.74
C PHE A 118 16.35 10.62 -6.91
N ASP A 119 15.09 10.82 -7.30
CA ASP A 119 14.39 12.11 -7.22
C ASP A 119 13.78 12.28 -5.82
N TRP A 120 14.57 12.89 -4.94
CA TRP A 120 14.19 13.11 -3.56
C TRP A 120 13.15 14.22 -3.34
N ASP A 121 12.83 15.02 -4.38
CA ASP A 121 11.68 15.95 -4.31
C ASP A 121 10.35 15.19 -4.35
N ARG A 122 10.37 13.88 -4.64
CA ARG A 122 9.24 12.96 -4.69
C ARG A 122 9.21 11.98 -3.52
N GLU A 123 9.97 12.24 -2.46
CA GLU A 123 9.96 11.40 -1.25
C GLU A 123 8.55 11.32 -0.66
N VAL A 124 8.11 10.10 -0.33
CA VAL A 124 6.86 9.85 0.39
C VAL A 124 7.10 8.96 1.61
N ARG A 125 6.28 9.15 2.64
CA ARG A 125 6.25 8.32 3.85
C ARG A 125 4.83 7.86 4.05
N THR A 126 4.59 6.55 4.16
CA THR A 126 3.22 6.03 4.29
C THR A 126 2.53 6.47 5.59
N SER A 127 3.31 6.87 6.60
CA SER A 127 2.81 7.39 7.88
C SER A 127 2.56 8.89 7.92
N ASP A 128 2.89 9.64 6.85
CA ASP A 128 2.56 11.07 6.74
C ASP A 128 1.04 11.25 6.52
N PRO A 129 0.35 12.09 7.30
CA PRO A 129 -1.06 12.44 7.08
C PRO A 129 -1.36 12.94 5.66
N ASN A 130 -0.43 13.60 5.00
CA ASN A 130 -0.58 14.03 3.61
C ASN A 130 -0.57 12.88 2.61
N TYR A 131 -0.02 11.72 3.00
CA TYR A 131 -0.06 10.50 2.23
C TYR A 131 -1.30 9.67 2.58
N TYR A 132 -1.44 9.22 3.83
CA TYR A 132 -2.49 8.24 4.19
C TYR A 132 -3.92 8.79 4.11
N LYS A 133 -4.12 10.12 4.05
CA LYS A 133 -5.44 10.71 3.74
C LYS A 133 -5.99 10.19 2.41
N TRP A 134 -5.12 9.91 1.44
CA TRP A 134 -5.52 9.32 0.17
C TRP A 134 -5.87 7.84 0.31
N THR A 135 -5.17 7.10 1.16
CA THR A 135 -5.55 5.73 1.51
C THR A 135 -6.93 5.68 2.16
N GLN A 136 -7.22 6.58 3.10
CA GLN A 136 -8.55 6.71 3.72
C GLN A 136 -9.61 7.11 2.69
N TRP A 137 -9.29 8.06 1.80
CA TRP A 137 -10.19 8.46 0.73
C TRP A 137 -10.50 7.31 -0.24
N VAL A 138 -9.49 6.55 -0.68
CA VAL A 138 -9.66 5.35 -1.52
C VAL A 138 -10.53 4.32 -0.82
N PHE A 139 -10.30 4.06 0.47
CA PHE A 139 -11.14 3.17 1.25
C PHE A 139 -12.61 3.61 1.24
N ILE A 140 -12.89 4.91 1.39
CA ILE A 140 -14.25 5.46 1.31
C ILE A 140 -14.85 5.30 -0.09
N GLN A 141 -14.05 5.47 -1.15
CA GLN A 141 -14.51 5.23 -2.53
C GLN A 141 -14.90 3.77 -2.72
N LEU A 142 -14.06 2.83 -2.30
CA LEU A 142 -14.32 1.39 -2.39
C LEU A 142 -15.52 0.98 -1.53
N PHE A 143 -15.61 1.50 -0.31
CA PHE A 143 -16.75 1.26 0.58
C PHE A 143 -18.05 1.74 -0.08
N ASN A 144 -18.05 2.88 -0.78
CA ASN A 144 -19.20 3.41 -1.49
C ASN A 144 -19.37 2.87 -2.92
N SER A 145 -18.74 1.74 -3.23
CA SER A 145 -18.85 1.08 -4.53
C SER A 145 -19.26 -0.38 -4.40
N TRP A 146 -19.87 -0.91 -5.45
CA TRP A 146 -20.19 -2.33 -5.65
C TRP A 146 -19.65 -2.79 -7.02
N TYR A 147 -19.55 -4.09 -7.25
CA TYR A 147 -19.11 -4.63 -8.54
C TYR A 147 -20.32 -5.07 -9.38
N ASN A 148 -20.51 -4.41 -10.53
CA ASN A 148 -21.54 -4.76 -11.49
C ASN A 148 -20.97 -5.74 -12.53
N ASN A 149 -21.50 -6.96 -12.57
CA ASN A 149 -21.04 -7.99 -13.49
C ASN A 149 -21.51 -7.73 -14.93
N GLU A 150 -22.58 -6.94 -15.14
CA GLU A 150 -23.08 -6.61 -16.48
C GLU A 150 -22.17 -5.60 -17.18
N THR A 151 -21.72 -4.59 -16.44
CA THR A 151 -20.83 -3.54 -16.96
C THR A 151 -19.35 -3.82 -16.71
N ASP A 152 -19.05 -4.93 -16.03
CA ASP A 152 -17.72 -5.42 -15.67
C ASP A 152 -16.84 -4.32 -15.06
N LYS A 153 -17.34 -3.66 -14.00
CA LYS A 153 -16.60 -2.61 -13.27
C LYS A 153 -17.22 -2.29 -11.91
N ALA A 154 -16.47 -1.50 -11.12
CA ALA A 154 -17.01 -0.86 -9.93
C ALA A 154 -17.98 0.28 -10.30
N GLU A 155 -19.12 0.34 -9.60
CA GLU A 155 -20.12 1.39 -9.72
C GLU A 155 -20.53 1.92 -8.35
N ALA A 156 -21.13 3.11 -8.30
CA ALA A 156 -21.51 3.73 -7.04
C ALA A 156 -22.63 2.94 -6.36
N ILE A 157 -22.49 2.71 -5.05
CA ILE A 157 -23.51 2.02 -4.25
C ILE A 157 -24.87 2.73 -4.30
N SER A 158 -24.87 4.04 -4.53
CA SER A 158 -26.09 4.84 -4.69
C SER A 158 -26.90 4.45 -5.92
N ASP A 159 -26.26 3.94 -6.97
CA ASP A 159 -26.97 3.51 -8.18
C ASP A 159 -27.65 2.15 -7.95
N LEU A 160 -27.00 1.26 -7.19
CA LEU A 160 -27.60 0.02 -6.72
C LEU A 160 -28.82 0.28 -5.82
N VAL A 161 -28.72 1.26 -4.91
CA VAL A 161 -29.86 1.66 -4.05
C VAL A 161 -31.05 2.12 -4.88
N LYS A 162 -30.85 2.89 -5.95
CA LYS A 162 -31.94 3.30 -6.85
C LYS A 162 -32.62 2.10 -7.51
N GLN A 163 -31.84 1.11 -7.94
CA GLN A 163 -32.37 -0.12 -8.52
C GLN A 163 -33.18 -0.92 -7.49
N PHE A 164 -32.69 -1.04 -6.25
CA PHE A 164 -33.45 -1.65 -5.16
C PHE A 164 -34.77 -0.93 -4.88
N GLU A 165 -34.81 0.40 -5.00
CA GLU A 165 -36.04 1.20 -4.81
C GLU A 165 -37.05 1.07 -5.95
N THR A 166 -36.65 0.67 -7.16
CA THR A 166 -37.55 0.53 -8.31
C THR A 166 -37.98 -0.92 -8.56
N GLU A 167 -37.05 -1.86 -8.45
CA GLU A 167 -37.20 -3.24 -8.93
C GLU A 167 -36.95 -4.28 -7.83
N GLY A 168 -36.32 -3.90 -6.72
CA GLY A 168 -35.75 -4.85 -5.77
C GLY A 168 -34.41 -5.39 -6.30
N ASN A 169 -34.03 -6.62 -5.93
CA ASN A 169 -32.72 -7.19 -6.29
C ASN A 169 -32.77 -8.49 -7.08
N ALA A 170 -33.94 -8.94 -7.53
CA ALA A 170 -34.10 -10.25 -8.19
C ALA A 170 -33.29 -10.37 -9.50
N GLU A 171 -33.18 -9.28 -10.27
CA GLU A 171 -32.46 -9.23 -11.54
C GLU A 171 -31.08 -8.55 -11.42
N VAL A 172 -30.64 -8.24 -10.20
CA VAL A 172 -29.36 -7.56 -9.98
C VAL A 172 -28.21 -8.54 -10.16
N ASN A 173 -27.43 -8.37 -11.22
CA ASN A 173 -26.23 -9.16 -11.48
C ASN A 173 -24.98 -8.48 -10.88
N ALA A 174 -24.80 -8.65 -9.58
CA ALA A 174 -23.69 -8.10 -8.80
C ALA A 174 -22.77 -9.20 -8.26
N SER A 175 -21.51 -8.85 -7.98
CA SER A 175 -20.71 -9.65 -7.04
C SER A 175 -21.19 -9.37 -5.62
N CYS A 176 -21.83 -10.34 -4.98
CA CYS A 176 -22.33 -10.24 -3.61
C CYS A 176 -22.10 -11.53 -2.80
N ASP A 177 -22.46 -11.51 -1.52
CA ASP A 177 -22.38 -12.70 -0.67
C ASP A 177 -23.42 -13.76 -1.10
N ASP A 178 -23.10 -15.06 -0.96
CA ASP A 178 -23.95 -16.16 -1.41
C ASP A 178 -25.31 -16.23 -0.69
N ASP A 179 -25.37 -15.73 0.55
CA ASP A 179 -26.56 -15.73 1.40
C ASP A 179 -27.36 -14.41 1.30
N THR A 180 -27.20 -13.68 0.20
CA THR A 180 -27.93 -12.42 -0.03
C THR A 180 -29.41 -12.69 -0.30
N PRO A 181 -30.34 -12.13 0.50
CA PRO A 181 -31.77 -12.41 0.35
C PRO A 181 -32.35 -11.71 -0.87
N VAL A 182 -33.36 -12.32 -1.51
CA VAL A 182 -34.14 -11.69 -2.57
C VAL A 182 -35.29 -10.87 -1.96
N PHE A 183 -35.52 -9.64 -2.45
CA PHE A 183 -36.57 -8.74 -1.99
C PHE A 183 -37.14 -7.88 -3.13
N SER A 184 -38.39 -7.42 -2.96
CA SER A 184 -39.03 -6.46 -3.86
C SER A 184 -38.72 -5.02 -3.48
N ALA A 185 -39.04 -4.08 -4.36
CA ALA A 185 -38.92 -2.65 -4.10
C ALA A 185 -39.74 -2.17 -2.88
N GLU A 186 -40.95 -2.73 -2.69
CA GLU A 186 -41.79 -2.42 -1.54
C GLU A 186 -41.15 -2.91 -0.24
N ALA A 187 -40.57 -4.11 -0.25
CA ALA A 187 -39.86 -4.65 0.90
C ALA A 187 -38.63 -3.79 1.23
N TRP A 188 -37.84 -3.39 0.22
CA TRP A 188 -36.68 -2.51 0.41
C TRP A 188 -37.06 -1.18 1.06
N LYS A 189 -38.13 -0.53 0.60
CA LYS A 189 -38.66 0.72 1.16
C LYS A 189 -39.23 0.56 2.57
N GLY A 190 -39.69 -0.65 2.91
CA GLY A 190 -40.19 -0.99 4.24
C GLY A 190 -39.10 -1.35 5.25
N PHE A 191 -37.86 -1.61 4.80
CA PHE A 191 -36.75 -1.92 5.69
C PHE A 191 -36.28 -0.69 6.48
N SER A 192 -35.79 -0.94 7.70
CA SER A 192 -35.12 0.10 8.48
C SER A 192 -33.78 0.47 7.84
N SER A 193 -33.24 1.63 8.20
CA SER A 193 -31.90 2.08 7.77
C SER A 193 -30.82 1.05 8.09
N GLU A 194 -30.89 0.43 9.27
CA GLU A 194 -29.95 -0.59 9.72
C GLU A 194 -30.02 -1.81 8.81
N LYS A 195 -31.24 -2.29 8.52
CA LYS A 195 -31.43 -3.45 7.65
C LYS A 195 -30.96 -3.19 6.22
N GLN A 196 -31.20 -1.99 5.71
CA GLN A 196 -30.67 -1.58 4.41
C GLN A 196 -29.15 -1.58 4.39
N GLN A 197 -28.48 -1.05 5.42
CA GLN A 197 -27.01 -1.08 5.49
C GLN A 197 -26.45 -2.49 5.61
N GLU A 198 -27.08 -3.38 6.39
CA GLU A 198 -26.70 -4.80 6.45
C GLU A 198 -26.74 -5.46 5.07
N ILE A 199 -27.80 -5.21 4.30
CA ILE A 199 -27.93 -5.74 2.93
C ILE A 199 -26.86 -5.12 2.03
N LEU A 200 -26.63 -3.80 2.09
CA LEU A 200 -25.62 -3.15 1.25
C LEU A 200 -24.21 -3.66 1.52
N LEU A 201 -23.86 -4.04 2.76
CA LEU A 201 -22.56 -4.66 3.06
C LEU A 201 -22.32 -5.94 2.25
N LYS A 202 -23.38 -6.68 1.91
CA LYS A 202 -23.28 -7.88 1.05
C LYS A 202 -22.91 -7.56 -0.40
N TYR A 203 -23.08 -6.32 -0.85
CA TYR A 203 -22.78 -5.87 -2.22
C TYR A 203 -21.53 -4.97 -2.32
N ARG A 204 -21.14 -4.30 -1.22
CA ARG A 204 -20.01 -3.37 -1.23
C ARG A 204 -18.70 -4.08 -1.55
N LEU A 205 -17.79 -3.38 -2.23
CA LEU A 205 -16.43 -3.85 -2.49
C LEU A 205 -15.58 -3.93 -1.22
N THR A 206 -15.91 -3.13 -0.20
CA THR A 206 -15.29 -3.20 1.12
C THR A 206 -16.37 -3.36 2.18
N TYR A 207 -16.26 -4.40 2.99
CA TYR A 207 -17.32 -4.84 3.89
C TYR A 207 -16.76 -5.49 5.16
N LEU A 208 -17.60 -5.60 6.18
CA LEU A 208 -17.27 -6.35 7.40
C LEU A 208 -17.74 -7.79 7.24
N ALA A 209 -16.87 -8.74 7.56
CA ALA A 209 -17.20 -10.16 7.56
C ALA A 209 -16.66 -10.82 8.84
N GLU A 210 -17.44 -11.72 9.42
CA GLU A 210 -16.89 -12.69 10.37
C GLU A 210 -16.12 -13.75 9.60
N THR A 211 -14.82 -13.81 9.82
CA THR A 211 -13.95 -14.77 9.14
C THR A 211 -13.01 -15.44 10.13
N GLU A 212 -12.56 -16.64 9.78
CA GLU A 212 -11.48 -17.32 10.52
C GLU A 212 -10.14 -16.67 10.16
N VAL A 213 -9.73 -15.74 11.00
CA VAL A 213 -8.47 -15.03 10.85
C VAL A 213 -7.32 -15.84 11.39
N ASN A 214 -6.13 -15.59 10.86
CA ASN A 214 -4.89 -16.05 11.43
C ASN A 214 -4.49 -15.08 12.56
N TRP A 215 -4.62 -15.51 13.81
CA TRP A 215 -4.30 -14.69 14.97
C TRP A 215 -2.95 -15.09 15.55
N CYS A 216 -2.07 -14.12 15.80
CA CYS A 216 -0.80 -14.33 16.49
C CYS A 216 -0.86 -13.73 17.90
N PRO A 217 -1.01 -14.55 18.97
CA PRO A 217 -1.12 -14.05 20.34
C PRO A 217 0.11 -13.28 20.82
N ALA A 218 1.30 -13.67 20.35
CA ALA A 218 2.56 -13.03 20.75
C ALA A 218 2.70 -11.62 20.15
N LEU A 219 2.21 -11.42 18.93
CA LEU A 219 2.20 -10.11 18.26
C LEU A 219 0.94 -9.29 18.58
N GLY A 220 -0.10 -9.92 19.11
CA GLY A 220 -1.36 -9.25 19.44
C GLY A 220 -2.15 -8.76 18.23
N THR A 221 -1.97 -9.37 17.05
CA THR A 221 -2.64 -8.96 15.82
C THR A 221 -3.11 -10.13 14.95
N VAL A 222 -4.00 -9.80 14.02
CA VAL A 222 -4.35 -10.63 12.86
C VAL A 222 -3.23 -10.55 11.81
N LEU A 223 -2.96 -11.67 11.14
CA LEU A 223 -2.01 -11.81 10.04
C LEU A 223 -2.74 -12.21 8.75
N ALA A 224 -2.33 -11.64 7.61
CA ALA A 224 -2.73 -12.13 6.31
C ALA A 224 -2.10 -13.51 6.02
N ASN A 225 -2.61 -14.24 5.01
CA ASN A 225 -2.02 -15.53 4.64
C ASN A 225 -0.55 -15.38 4.21
N ASP A 226 -0.20 -14.27 3.55
CA ASP A 226 1.16 -13.98 3.08
C ASP A 226 2.15 -13.71 4.22
N GLU A 227 1.65 -13.42 5.43
CA GLU A 227 2.45 -13.18 6.64
C GLU A 227 2.69 -14.46 7.44
N ILE A 228 2.38 -15.64 6.89
CA ILE A 228 2.51 -16.95 7.54
C ILE A 228 3.42 -17.85 6.72
N VAL A 229 4.53 -18.26 7.32
CA VAL A 229 5.51 -19.15 6.69
C VAL A 229 5.59 -20.43 7.51
N ASN A 230 5.27 -21.57 6.89
CA ASN A 230 5.29 -22.89 7.54
C ASN A 230 4.45 -22.97 8.83
N GLY A 231 3.32 -22.25 8.90
CA GLY A 231 2.39 -22.27 10.04
C GLY A 231 2.78 -21.38 11.23
N VAL A 232 3.84 -20.58 11.09
CA VAL A 232 4.23 -19.55 12.07
C VAL A 232 4.24 -18.17 11.42
N SER A 233 4.19 -17.11 12.24
CA SER A 233 4.29 -15.74 11.74
C SER A 233 5.64 -15.51 11.05
N GLU A 234 5.63 -14.91 9.87
CA GLU A 234 6.84 -14.51 9.12
C GLU A 234 7.78 -13.71 10.04
N ARG A 235 7.20 -12.83 10.86
CA ARG A 235 7.92 -12.04 11.86
C ARG A 235 7.90 -12.73 13.22
N GLY A 236 9.08 -13.03 13.75
CA GLY A 236 9.25 -13.59 15.09
C GLY A 236 9.01 -15.10 15.22
N GLY A 237 8.50 -15.78 14.18
CA GLY A 237 8.32 -17.23 14.18
C GLY A 237 7.34 -17.73 15.25
N HIS A 238 6.31 -16.93 15.55
CA HIS A 238 5.36 -17.23 16.61
C HIS A 238 4.23 -18.14 16.12
N PRO A 239 3.68 -19.03 16.98
CA PRO A 239 2.54 -19.85 16.63
C PRO A 239 1.33 -19.01 16.23
N VAL A 240 0.66 -19.44 15.17
CA VAL A 240 -0.55 -18.79 14.64
C VAL A 240 -1.74 -19.71 14.89
N VAL A 241 -2.84 -19.15 15.38
CA VAL A 241 -4.09 -19.88 15.65
C VAL A 241 -5.23 -19.32 14.81
N ARG A 242 -6.15 -20.18 14.37
CA ARG A 242 -7.39 -19.72 13.75
C ARG A 242 -8.35 -19.20 14.80
N LYS A 243 -8.89 -18.01 14.60
CA LYS A 243 -9.88 -17.40 15.49
C LYS A 243 -10.97 -16.75 14.65
N LYS A 244 -12.24 -16.93 15.04
CA LYS A 244 -13.33 -16.17 14.42
C LYS A 244 -13.32 -14.73 14.94
N MET A 245 -13.24 -13.76 14.03
CA MET A 245 -13.28 -12.33 14.34
C MET A 245 -13.94 -11.57 13.19
N THR A 246 -14.65 -10.50 13.51
CA THR A 246 -15.11 -9.53 12.52
C THR A 246 -13.92 -8.72 12.01
N GLN A 247 -13.72 -8.66 10.70
CA GLN A 247 -12.66 -7.89 10.05
C GLN A 247 -13.20 -7.14 8.83
N TRP A 248 -12.49 -6.08 8.44
CA TRP A 248 -12.65 -5.50 7.11
C TRP A 248 -12.10 -6.45 6.05
N SER A 249 -12.84 -6.61 4.96
CA SER A 249 -12.47 -7.41 3.80
C SER A 249 -12.73 -6.64 2.53
N MET A 250 -11.96 -6.95 1.49
CA MET A 250 -12.16 -6.42 0.14
C MET A 250 -12.58 -7.55 -0.78
N ARG A 251 -13.57 -7.30 -1.64
CA ARG A 251 -14.13 -8.25 -2.61
C ARG A 251 -13.21 -8.42 -3.83
N ILE A 252 -11.95 -8.81 -3.58
CA ILE A 252 -10.93 -8.97 -4.63
C ILE A 252 -11.28 -10.08 -5.62
N THR A 253 -12.07 -11.07 -5.19
CA THR A 253 -12.54 -12.16 -6.04
C THR A 253 -13.45 -11.71 -7.17
N ALA A 254 -14.14 -10.56 -7.03
CA ALA A 254 -14.89 -9.94 -8.11
C ALA A 254 -14.00 -9.56 -9.32
N TYR A 255 -12.69 -9.44 -9.10
CA TYR A 255 -11.70 -9.09 -10.11
C TYR A 255 -10.79 -10.27 -10.52
N ALA A 256 -11.09 -11.50 -10.09
CA ALA A 256 -10.17 -12.64 -10.23
C ALA A 256 -9.90 -13.07 -11.69
N GLU A 257 -10.82 -12.78 -12.61
CA GLU A 257 -10.69 -13.14 -14.04
C GLU A 257 -9.92 -12.11 -14.88
N ARG A 258 -9.45 -11.00 -14.29
CA ARG A 258 -8.71 -9.94 -14.99
C ARG A 258 -7.20 -10.15 -14.94
#